data_AF-A0AAW6TU64-F1
#
_entry.id   AF-A0AAW6TU64-F1
#
_cell.length_a   1.000
_cell.length_b   1.000
_cell.length_c   1.000
_cell.angle_alpha   90.00
_cell.angle_beta   90.00
_cell.angle_gamma   90.00
#
_symmetry.space_group_name_H-M   'P 1'
#
loop_
_entity.id
_entity.type
_entity.pdbx_description
1 polymer ?
#
loop_
_entity_poly.entity_id
_entity_poly.type
_entity_poly.pdbx_seq_one_letter_code
_entity_poly.pdbx_strand_id
1 'polypeptide(L)'
;MDAQPKRPTEDTTPQARQAQYEIYRKMPAARKLELVFETYHTGRRLAIAGIKMRNPHANEEELWHLWARQHLGARSYDVAYGVMSYE
;
A
#
# COMPACT_ATOMS: atom_id res chain seq x y z
N MET A 1 -19.15 32.80 -24.18
CA MET A 1 -18.40 32.02 -23.18
C MET A 1 -18.14 30.67 -23.82
N ASP A 2 -16.93 30.48 -24.31
CA ASP A 2 -16.56 29.24 -24.98
C ASP A 2 -16.53 28.08 -23.99
N ALA A 3 -17.12 26.95 -24.38
CA ALA A 3 -17.17 25.76 -23.54
C ALA A 3 -15.74 25.28 -23.26
N GLN A 4 -15.37 25.18 -21.99
CA GLN A 4 -14.07 24.64 -21.59
C GLN A 4 -13.91 23.21 -22.15
N PRO A 5 -12.77 22.89 -22.79
CA PRO A 5 -12.54 21.55 -23.31
C PRO A 5 -12.56 20.54 -22.14
N LYS A 6 -13.38 19.49 -22.29
CA LYS A 6 -13.47 18.37 -21.35
C LYS A 6 -12.07 17.78 -21.15
N ARG A 7 -11.54 17.85 -19.93
CA ARG A 7 -10.29 17.16 -19.59
C ARG A 7 -10.50 15.65 -19.78
N PRO A 8 -9.54 14.92 -20.37
CA PRO A 8 -9.60 13.47 -20.40
C PRO A 8 -9.81 12.95 -18.97
N THR A 9 -10.77 12.06 -18.77
CA THR A 9 -11.13 11.50 -17.45
C THR A 9 -10.10 10.48 -16.95
N GLU A 10 -9.06 10.18 -17.72
CA GLU A 10 -8.06 9.18 -17.43
C GLU A 10 -6.65 9.73 -17.73
N ASP A 11 -5.77 9.71 -16.72
CA ASP A 11 -4.37 10.13 -16.85
C ASP A 11 -3.51 9.10 -17.63
N THR A 12 -4.07 7.94 -17.97
CA THR A 12 -3.40 6.88 -18.74
C THR A 12 -4.01 6.78 -20.13
N THR A 13 -3.20 7.02 -21.17
CA THR A 13 -3.65 6.90 -22.56
C THR A 13 -4.01 5.44 -22.91
N PRO A 14 -4.89 5.20 -23.90
CA PRO A 14 -5.21 3.85 -24.36
C PRO A 14 -3.97 3.05 -24.80
N GLN A 15 -3.01 3.72 -25.44
CA GLN A 15 -1.76 3.13 -25.89
C GLN A 15 -0.88 2.69 -24.71
N ALA A 16 -0.76 3.52 -23.66
CA ALA A 16 -0.01 3.19 -22.46
C ALA A 16 -0.64 1.99 -21.70
N ARG A 17 -1.98 1.97 -21.59
CA ARG A 17 -2.71 0.84 -21.01
C ARG A 17 -2.47 -0.46 -21.79
N GLN A 18 -2.55 -0.40 -23.11
CA GLN A 18 -2.32 -1.58 -23.95
C GLN A 18 -0.89 -2.10 -23.80
N ALA A 19 0.10 -1.21 -23.78
CA ALA A 19 1.49 -1.59 -23.53
C ALA A 19 1.66 -2.27 -22.16
N GLN A 20 1.04 -1.74 -21.11
CA GLN A 20 1.04 -2.34 -19.77
C GLN A 20 0.44 -3.75 -19.77
N TYR A 21 -0.69 -3.96 -20.46
CA TYR A 21 -1.31 -5.29 -20.58
C TYR A 21 -0.41 -6.29 -21.28
N GLU A 22 0.24 -5.90 -22.37
CA GLU A 22 1.16 -6.78 -23.10
C GLU A 22 2.38 -7.18 -22.25
N ILE A 23 2.90 -6.26 -21.44
CA ILE A 23 3.96 -6.55 -20.47
C ILE A 23 3.50 -7.62 -19.47
N TYR A 24 2.33 -7.43 -18.85
CA TYR A 24 1.81 -8.42 -17.89
C TYR A 24 1.43 -9.76 -18.54
N ARG A 25 0.92 -9.78 -19.78
CA ARG A 25 0.60 -11.03 -20.48
C ARG A 25 1.84 -11.90 -20.74
N LYS A 26 2.96 -11.27 -21.09
CA LYS A 26 4.23 -11.96 -21.38
C LYS A 26 5.03 -12.33 -20.12
N MET A 27 4.65 -11.79 -18.96
CA MET A 27 5.37 -12.00 -17.70
C MET A 27 5.11 -13.42 -17.13
N PRO A 28 6.16 -14.14 -16.69
CA PRO A 28 6.00 -15.40 -15.97
C PRO A 28 5.15 -15.25 -14.71
N ALA A 29 4.38 -16.29 -14.35
CA ALA A 29 3.51 -16.26 -13.18
C ALA A 29 4.27 -15.98 -11.88
N ALA A 30 5.44 -16.59 -11.68
CA ALA A 30 6.29 -16.34 -10.52
C ALA A 30 6.68 -14.85 -10.41
N ARG A 31 7.04 -14.22 -11.53
CA ARG A 31 7.39 -12.80 -11.56
C ARG A 31 6.20 -11.89 -11.22
N LYS A 32 4.97 -12.28 -11.58
CA LYS A 32 3.77 -11.55 -11.15
C LYS A 32 3.60 -11.60 -9.64
N LEU A 33 3.79 -12.78 -9.04
CA LEU A 33 3.71 -12.95 -7.58
C LEU A 33 4.78 -12.14 -6.85
N GLU A 34 6.01 -12.13 -7.36
CA GLU A 34 7.07 -11.27 -6.83
C GLU A 34 6.66 -9.79 -6.82
N LEU A 35 6.10 -9.28 -7.93
CA LEU A 35 5.64 -7.89 -8.00
C LEU A 35 4.53 -7.59 -6.99
N VAL A 36 3.63 -8.54 -6.73
CA VAL A 36 2.59 -8.39 -5.71
C VAL A 36 3.21 -8.26 -4.31
N PHE A 37 4.17 -9.12 -3.97
CA PHE A 37 4.86 -9.05 -2.67
C PHE A 37 5.66 -7.76 -2.50
N GLU A 38 6.43 -7.36 -3.51
CA GLU A 38 7.18 -6.10 -3.51
C GLU A 38 6.27 -4.88 -3.35
N THR A 39 5.11 -4.91 -4.02
CA THR A 39 4.10 -3.86 -3.90
C THR A 39 3.53 -3.81 -2.48
N TYR A 40 3.26 -4.96 -1.86
CA TYR A 40 2.80 -5.03 -0.48
C TYR A 40 3.84 -4.48 0.50
N HIS A 41 5.12 -4.86 0.34
CA HIS A 41 6.22 -4.34 1.15
C HIS A 41 6.36 -2.81 1.02
N THR A 42 6.29 -2.30 -0.21
CA THR A 42 6.37 -0.86 -0.48
C THR A 42 5.18 -0.11 0.11
N GLY A 43 3.95 -0.63 -0.06
CA GLY A 43 2.75 -0.06 0.53
C GLY A 43 2.81 0.01 2.05
N ARG A 44 3.30 -1.05 2.72
CA ARG A 44 3.54 -1.04 4.17
C ARG A 44 4.53 0.05 4.59
N ARG A 45 5.65 0.19 3.88
CA ARG A 45 6.66 1.23 4.19
C ARG A 45 6.08 2.63 4.07
N LEU A 46 5.28 2.89 3.03
CA LEU A 46 4.59 4.16 2.86
C LEU A 46 3.58 4.43 3.99
N ALA A 47 2.82 3.42 4.40
CA ALA A 47 1.89 3.54 5.53
C ALA A 47 2.62 3.86 6.85
N ILE A 48 3.70 3.14 7.15
CA ILE A 48 4.54 3.38 8.33
C ILE A 48 5.16 4.78 8.29
N ALA A 49 5.64 5.25 7.13
CA ALA A 49 6.18 6.60 6.98
C ALA A 49 5.12 7.66 7.35
N GLY A 50 3.89 7.50 6.86
CA GLY A 50 2.78 8.38 7.23
C GLY A 50 2.44 8.34 8.73
N ILE A 51 2.53 7.17 9.37
CA ILE A 51 2.36 7.03 10.82
C ILE A 51 3.47 7.76 11.58
N LYS A 52 4.74 7.59 11.17
CA LYS A 52 5.89 8.28 11.75
C LYS A 52 5.79 9.80 11.65
N MET A 53 5.28 10.32 10.54
CA MET A 53 5.05 11.76 10.38
C MET A 53 4.06 12.31 11.43
N ARG A 54 3.07 11.51 11.87
CA ARG A 54 2.12 11.90 12.92
C ARG A 54 2.59 11.58 14.34
N ASN A 55 3.58 10.70 14.48
CA ASN A 55 4.13 10.23 15.76
C ASN A 55 5.66 10.35 15.71
N PRO A 56 6.22 11.57 15.70
CA PRO A 56 7.63 11.80 15.42
C PRO A 56 8.59 11.20 16.46
N HIS A 57 8.10 10.94 17.67
CA HIS A 57 8.87 10.36 18.78
C HIS A 57 8.70 8.85 18.92
N ALA A 58 7.84 8.22 18.11
CA ALA A 58 7.63 6.79 18.19
C ALA A 58 8.87 6.02 17.71
N ASN A 59 9.26 5.00 18.47
CA ASN A 59 10.31 4.06 18.09
C ASN A 59 9.78 3.04 17.06
N GLU A 60 10.66 2.18 16.55
CA GLU A 60 10.28 1.23 15.47
C GLU A 60 9.22 0.21 15.89
N GLU A 61 9.26 -0.26 17.13
CA GLU A 61 8.28 -1.19 17.69
C GLU A 61 6.91 -0.53 17.84
N GLU A 62 6.87 0.69 18.39
CA GLU A 62 5.65 1.48 18.49
C GLU A 62 5.03 1.76 17.11
N LEU A 63 5.87 2.14 16.13
CA LEU A 63 5.43 2.34 14.74
C LEU A 63 4.87 1.05 14.12
N TRP A 64 5.49 -0.09 14.41
CA TRP A 64 5.01 -1.40 13.97
C TRP A 64 3.64 -1.72 14.56
N HIS A 65 3.46 -1.57 15.87
CA HIS A 65 2.20 -1.85 16.55
C HIS A 65 1.08 -0.89 16.12
N LEU A 66 1.39 0.39 15.93
CA LEU A 66 0.45 1.36 15.37
C LEU A 66 0.00 0.97 13.96
N TRP A 67 0.95 0.59 13.09
CA TRP A 67 0.62 0.11 11.75
C TRP A 67 -0.19 -1.18 11.80
N ALA A 68 0.22 -2.17 12.59
CA ALA A 68 -0.44 -3.46 12.71
C ALA A 68 -1.88 -3.32 13.21
N ARG A 69 -2.11 -2.47 14.22
CA ARG A 69 -3.45 -2.20 14.75
C ARG A 69 -4.35 -1.53 13.71
N GLN A 70 -3.82 -0.59 12.93
CA GLN A 70 -4.55 0.06 11.84
C GLN A 70 -4.83 -0.90 10.67
N HIS A 71 -3.87 -1.75 10.31
CA HIS A 71 -3.96 -2.66 9.16
C HIS A 71 -4.89 -3.85 9.42
N LEU A 72 -4.77 -4.47 10.60
CA LEU A 72 -5.55 -5.65 11.00
C LEU A 72 -6.94 -5.28 11.54
N GLY A 73 -7.08 -4.08 12.08
CA GLY A 73 -8.22 -3.68 12.90
C GLY A 73 -8.11 -4.24 14.33
N ALA A 74 -8.87 -3.65 15.26
CA ALA A 74 -8.74 -3.93 16.69
C ALA A 74 -8.87 -5.42 17.04
N ARG A 75 -9.94 -6.09 16.57
CA ARG A 75 -10.18 -7.51 16.89
C ARG A 75 -9.04 -8.42 16.46
N SER A 76 -8.60 -8.31 15.20
CA SER A 76 -7.55 -9.16 14.66
C SER A 76 -6.17 -8.82 15.25
N TYR A 77 -5.95 -7.55 15.59
CA TYR A 77 -4.76 -7.13 16.33
C TYR A 77 -4.71 -7.75 17.72
N ASP A 78 -5.81 -7.72 18.48
CA ASP A 78 -5.86 -8.30 19.82
C ASP A 78 -5.65 -9.82 19.78
N VAL A 79 -6.15 -10.52 18.75
CA VAL A 79 -5.87 -11.95 18.57
C VAL A 79 -4.38 -12.21 18.26
N ALA A 80 -3.77 -11.36 17.43
CA ALA A 80 -2.38 -11.55 17.00
C ALA A 80 -1.34 -11.08 18.05
N TYR A 81 -1.68 -10.05 18.84
CA TYR A 81 -0.75 -9.34 19.72
C TYR A 81 -1.20 -9.23 21.18
N GLY A 82 -2.43 -9.62 21.53
CA GLY A 82 -3.05 -9.45 22.86
C GLY A 82 -2.44 -10.24 24.01
N VAL A 83 -1.24 -10.81 23.82
CA VAL A 83 -0.43 -11.48 24.85
C VAL A 83 0.88 -10.71 25.11
N MET A 84 0.95 -9.41 24.78
CA MET A 84 2.03 -8.52 25.23
C MET A 84 1.56 -7.56 26.34
N SER A 85 0.64 -8.02 27.21
CA SER A 85 0.59 -7.45 28.56
C SER A 85 1.79 -8.00 29.33
N TYR A 86 2.89 -7.25 29.34
CA TYR A 86 3.92 -7.42 30.35
C TYR A 86 3.27 -7.14 31.72
N GLU A 87 3.38 -8.10 32.63
CA GLU A 87 3.26 -7.85 34.08
C GLU A 87 4.33 -6.85 34.54
#